data_AF-A0A837HPZ9-F1
#
_entry.id   AF-A0A837HPZ9-F1
#
_cell.length_a   1.000
_cell.length_b   1.000
_cell.length_c   1.000
_cell.angle_alpha   90.00
_cell.angle_beta   90.00
_cell.angle_gamma   90.00
#
_symmetry.space_group_name_H-M   'P 1'
#
loop_
_entity.id
_entity.type
_entity.pdbx_description
1 polymer ?
#
loop_
_entity_poly.entity_id
_entity_poly.type
_entity_poly.pdbx_seq_one_letter_code
_entity_poly.pdbx_strand_id
1 'polypeptide(L)'
;MSLDKIVAMLVGVGLIVLIYWFFFGKKDDEVVAGESLEVMVDGGYKPAAIVVKKGKTTTLKILRSDPNSCLEELIIPDFKIKVYLPLNKEIEVPITPQRSGEFGFHCGMNMYHGKIIVK
;
A
#
# COMPACT_ATOMS: atom_id res chain seq x y z
N MET A 1 -42.15 -8.06 27.05
CA MET A 1 -41.48 -8.40 25.79
C MET A 1 -41.26 -9.90 25.81
N SER A 2 -41.76 -10.63 24.82
CA SER A 2 -41.72 -12.10 24.80
C SER A 2 -40.28 -12.59 24.62
N LEU A 3 -39.92 -13.72 25.25
CA LEU A 3 -38.54 -14.21 25.36
C LEU A 3 -37.89 -14.44 23.97
N ASP A 4 -38.70 -14.91 23.03
CA ASP A 4 -38.43 -15.04 21.59
C ASP A 4 -37.92 -13.73 20.95
N LYS A 5 -38.51 -12.57 21.28
CA LYS A 5 -38.08 -11.28 20.74
C LYS A 5 -36.71 -10.84 21.28
N ILE A 6 -36.41 -11.17 22.54
CA ILE A 6 -35.14 -10.82 23.18
C ILE A 6 -34.00 -11.66 22.58
N VAL A 7 -34.22 -12.96 22.40
CA VAL A 7 -33.24 -13.87 21.78
C VAL A 7 -32.96 -13.45 20.33
N ALA A 8 -34.01 -13.16 19.55
CA ALA A 8 -33.84 -12.71 18.17
C ALA A 8 -33.04 -11.40 18.06
N MET A 9 -33.27 -10.44 18.96
CA MET A 9 -32.52 -9.18 19.01
C MET A 9 -31.03 -9.41 19.34
N LEU A 10 -30.73 -10.23 20.34
CA LEU A 10 -29.34 -10.49 20.74
C LEU A 10 -28.55 -11.22 19.65
N VAL A 11 -29.16 -12.19 18.98
CA VAL A 11 -28.52 -12.88 17.84
C VAL A 11 -28.29 -11.92 16.68
N GLY A 12 -29.27 -11.07 16.36
CA GLY A 12 -29.14 -10.05 15.32
C GLY A 12 -28.00 -9.07 15.59
N VAL A 13 -27.92 -8.53 16.82
CA VAL A 13 -26.83 -7.63 17.21
C VAL A 13 -25.48 -8.35 17.21
N GLY A 14 -25.43 -9.59 17.70
CA GLY A 14 -24.22 -10.41 17.67
C GLY A 14 -23.69 -10.65 16.27
N LEU A 15 -24.56 -10.95 15.31
CA LEU A 15 -24.19 -11.12 13.90
C LEU A 15 -23.71 -9.81 13.27
N ILE A 16 -24.34 -8.67 13.58
CA ILE A 16 -23.91 -7.36 13.07
C ILE A 16 -22.50 -7.04 13.59
N VAL A 17 -22.24 -7.25 14.87
CA VAL A 17 -20.90 -7.04 15.46
C VAL A 17 -19.86 -7.98 14.84
N LEU A 18 -20.22 -9.25 14.62
CA LEU A 18 -19.32 -10.24 14.02
C LEU A 18 -18.99 -9.90 12.56
N ILE A 19 -19.99 -9.48 11.76
CA ILE A 19 -19.78 -9.03 10.38
C ILE A 19 -18.93 -7.76 10.35
N TYR A 20 -19.21 -6.79 11.22
CA TYR A 20 -18.45 -5.55 11.29
C TYR A 20 -16.98 -5.82 11.65
N TRP A 21 -16.74 -6.69 12.63
CA TRP A 21 -15.38 -7.08 13.02
C TRP A 21 -14.66 -7.87 11.92
N PHE A 22 -15.35 -8.79 11.24
CA PHE A 22 -14.77 -9.58 10.16
C PHE A 22 -14.37 -8.72 8.94
N PHE A 23 -15.18 -7.73 8.58
CA PHE A 23 -14.92 -6.86 7.44
C PHE A 23 -13.95 -5.71 7.73
N PHE A 24 -14.07 -5.04 8.88
CA PHE A 24 -13.24 -3.87 9.22
C PHE A 24 -12.01 -4.19 10.08
N GLY A 25 -11.84 -5.43 10.55
CA GLY A 25 -10.68 -5.86 11.33
C GLY A 25 -9.39 -6.05 10.53
N LYS A 26 -9.47 -6.13 9.20
CA LYS A 26 -8.27 -6.15 8.34
C LYS A 26 -7.78 -4.73 8.11
N LYS A 27 -6.87 -4.27 8.97
CA LYS A 27 -6.10 -3.06 8.74
C LYS A 27 -5.10 -3.33 7.62
N ASP A 28 -5.02 -2.41 6.67
CA ASP A 28 -4.10 -2.47 5.52
C ASP A 28 -2.68 -2.84 5.97
N ASP A 29 -2.09 -3.84 5.31
CA ASP A 29 -0.76 -4.37 5.62
C ASP A 29 0.33 -3.32 5.36
N GLU A 30 0.66 -2.52 6.38
CA GLU A 30 1.85 -1.67 6.37
C GLU A 30 3.11 -2.55 6.47
N VAL A 31 3.89 -2.63 5.39
CA VAL A 31 5.13 -3.42 5.38
C VAL A 31 6.31 -2.53 5.76
N VAL A 32 7.03 -2.91 6.81
CA VAL A 32 8.30 -2.28 7.20
C VAL A 32 9.39 -2.74 6.24
N ALA A 33 9.84 -1.84 5.39
CA ALA A 33 10.97 -2.04 4.50
C ALA A 33 12.26 -2.22 5.31
N GLY A 34 12.98 -3.30 5.02
CA GLY A 34 14.35 -3.51 5.49
C GLY A 34 15.35 -2.74 4.63
N GLU A 35 16.38 -3.44 4.15
CA GLU A 35 17.37 -2.90 3.22
C GLU A 35 16.85 -2.92 1.77
N SER A 36 16.12 -3.97 1.41
CA SER A 36 15.43 -4.11 0.13
C SER A 36 13.97 -4.49 0.36
N LEU A 37 13.06 -3.89 -0.40
CA LEU A 37 11.64 -4.26 -0.40
C LEU A 37 11.15 -4.46 -1.83
N GLU A 38 10.50 -5.59 -2.08
CA GLU A 38 9.82 -5.86 -3.33
C GLU A 38 8.43 -5.21 -3.37
N VAL A 39 8.14 -4.52 -4.47
CA VAL A 39 6.87 -3.86 -4.75
C VAL A 39 6.35 -4.39 -6.08
N MET A 40 5.25 -5.11 -6.04
CA MET A 40 4.58 -5.59 -7.25
C MET A 40 3.63 -4.53 -7.78
N VAL A 41 3.66 -4.35 -9.10
CA VAL A 41 2.79 -3.44 -9.84
C VAL A 41 1.85 -4.25 -10.72
N ASP A 42 0.64 -4.46 -10.19
CA ASP A 42 -0.43 -5.30 -10.74
C ASP A 42 -1.78 -4.68 -10.40
N GLY A 43 -2.38 -3.92 -11.33
CA GLY A 43 -3.60 -3.16 -11.09
C GLY A 43 -3.47 -2.10 -9.99
N GLY A 44 -2.25 -1.67 -9.67
CA GLY A 44 -1.91 -0.80 -8.54
C GLY A 44 -0.58 -1.21 -7.89
N TYR A 45 -0.25 -0.60 -6.76
CA TYR A 45 0.99 -0.86 -6.03
C TYR A 45 0.74 -1.77 -4.82
N LYS A 46 1.48 -2.87 -4.74
CA LYS A 46 1.38 -3.85 -3.66
C LYS A 46 2.77 -4.05 -3.05
N PRO A 47 3.00 -3.66 -1.78
CA PRO A 47 2.08 -2.94 -0.89
C PRO A 47 1.88 -1.46 -1.31
N ALA A 48 0.70 -0.91 -1.00
CA ALA A 48 0.40 0.51 -1.25
C ALA A 48 1.02 1.44 -0.21
N ALA A 49 1.30 0.93 0.99
CA ALA A 49 1.94 1.65 2.09
C ALA A 49 3.27 0.98 2.46
N ILE A 50 4.36 1.72 2.28
CA ILE A 50 5.72 1.24 2.50
C ILE A 50 6.31 2.03 3.67
N VAL A 51 6.72 1.37 4.75
CA VAL A 51 7.34 2.04 5.90
C VAL A 51 8.86 1.93 5.81
N VAL A 52 9.58 3.05 5.76
CA VAL A 52 11.05 3.08 5.63
C VAL A 52 11.69 3.83 6.80
N LYS A 53 12.98 3.58 7.06
CA LYS A 53 13.73 4.25 8.13
C LYS A 53 14.37 5.54 7.65
N LYS A 54 14.23 6.62 8.44
CA LYS A 54 14.93 7.89 8.18
C LYS A 54 16.45 7.70 8.17
N GLY A 55 17.12 8.31 7.19
CA GLY A 55 18.57 8.37 7.09
C GLY A 55 19.24 7.06 6.64
N LYS A 56 18.47 6.03 6.30
CA LYS A 56 18.97 4.79 5.70
C LYS A 56 18.59 4.73 4.23
N THR A 57 19.52 4.26 3.39
CA THR A 57 19.19 3.93 1.99
C THR A 57 18.41 2.63 1.97
N THR A 58 17.21 2.67 1.41
CA THR A 58 16.37 1.50 1.16
C THR A 58 16.20 1.35 -0.34
N THR A 59 16.39 0.14 -0.87
CA THR A 59 16.21 -0.16 -2.29
C THR A 59 14.82 -0.74 -2.51
N LEU A 60 13.97 -0.02 -3.25
CA LEU A 60 12.67 -0.53 -3.68
C LEU A 60 12.85 -1.29 -4.98
N LYS A 61 12.56 -2.59 -4.96
CA LYS A 61 12.59 -3.45 -6.15
C LYS A 61 11.21 -3.53 -6.74
N ILE A 62 11.01 -2.90 -7.88
CA ILE A 62 9.68 -2.71 -8.45
C ILE A 62 9.54 -3.62 -9.65
N LEU A 63 8.57 -4.54 -9.59
CA LEU A 63 8.26 -5.47 -10.66
C LEU A 63 6.90 -5.13 -11.26
N ARG A 64 6.90 -4.66 -12.50
CA ARG A 64 5.65 -4.43 -13.25
C ARG A 64 5.22 -5.71 -13.97
N SER A 65 4.10 -6.27 -13.55
CA SER A 65 3.45 -7.39 -14.25
C SER A 65 2.23 -6.93 -15.07
N ASP A 66 1.72 -5.72 -14.81
CA ASP A 66 0.58 -5.15 -15.53
C ASP A 66 1.00 -4.49 -16.87
N PRO A 67 0.41 -4.88 -18.01
CA PRO A 67 0.66 -4.24 -19.31
C PRO A 67 0.06 -2.83 -19.45
N ASN A 68 -0.72 -2.34 -18.47
CA ASN A 68 -1.32 -1.01 -18.50
C ASN A 68 -0.26 0.10 -18.61
N SER A 69 -0.49 1.02 -19.56
CA SER A 69 0.40 2.14 -19.81
C SER A 69 0.46 3.15 -18.66
N CYS A 70 -0.55 3.29 -17.78
CA CYS A 70 -0.37 4.22 -16.64
C CYS A 70 0.82 3.82 -15.77
N LEU A 71 0.98 2.51 -15.56
CA LEU A 71 1.94 1.93 -14.63
C LEU A 71 3.35 1.79 -15.23
N GLU A 72 3.56 2.27 -16.46
CA GLU A 72 4.89 2.26 -17.10
C GLU A 72 5.84 3.31 -16.52
N GLU A 73 5.33 4.26 -15.74
CA GLU A 73 6.13 5.25 -15.04
C GLU A 73 5.78 5.25 -13.55
N LEU A 74 6.82 5.39 -12.72
CA LEU A 74 6.71 5.68 -11.31
C LEU A 74 7.28 7.07 -11.03
N ILE A 75 6.47 7.90 -10.38
CA ILE A 75 6.84 9.26 -10.00
C ILE A 75 6.76 9.37 -8.48
N ILE A 76 7.88 9.78 -7.88
CA ILE A 76 7.97 10.12 -6.46
C ILE A 76 8.42 11.58 -6.33
N PRO A 77 7.47 12.54 -6.27
CA PRO A 77 7.77 13.96 -6.40
C PRO A 77 8.68 14.48 -5.28
N ASP A 78 8.48 14.02 -4.05
CA ASP A 78 9.26 14.46 -2.89
C ASP A 78 10.74 14.07 -2.96
N PHE A 79 11.06 12.97 -3.65
CA PHE A 79 12.43 12.54 -3.90
C PHE A 79 12.94 12.96 -5.29
N LYS A 80 12.11 13.64 -6.09
CA LYS A 80 12.39 14.00 -7.50
C LYS A 80 12.80 12.79 -8.36
N ILE A 81 12.21 11.64 -8.05
CA ILE A 81 12.47 10.38 -8.76
C ILE A 81 11.38 10.20 -9.80
N LYS A 82 11.79 10.00 -11.05
CA LYS A 82 10.92 9.54 -12.14
C LYS A 82 11.62 8.37 -12.83
N VAL A 83 10.98 7.21 -12.85
CA VAL A 83 11.57 5.96 -13.36
C VAL A 83 10.58 5.28 -14.29
N TYR A 84 11.10 4.77 -15.41
CA TYR A 84 10.34 3.93 -16.34
C TYR A 84 10.37 2.47 -15.88
N LEU A 85 9.21 1.83 -15.86
CA LEU A 85 8.98 0.45 -15.43
C LEU A 85 8.67 -0.44 -16.65
N PRO A 86 9.67 -1.09 -17.26
CA PRO A 86 9.44 -2.06 -18.32
C PRO A 86 8.61 -3.25 -17.82
N LEU A 87 7.84 -3.85 -18.73
CA LEU A 87 6.99 -5.00 -18.39
C LEU A 87 7.85 -6.23 -18.04
N ASN A 88 7.47 -6.94 -16.98
CA ASN A 88 8.11 -8.15 -16.44
C ASN A 88 9.61 -8.00 -16.15
N LYS A 89 10.03 -6.77 -15.81
CA LYS A 89 11.42 -6.49 -15.47
C LYS A 89 11.47 -5.73 -14.15
N GLU A 90 12.29 -6.26 -13.25
CA GLU A 90 12.55 -5.67 -11.95
C GLU A 90 13.45 -4.44 -12.11
N ILE A 91 13.05 -3.34 -11.46
CA ILE A 91 13.79 -2.09 -11.43
C ILE A 91 14.08 -1.73 -9.97
N GLU A 92 15.34 -1.47 -9.68
CA GLU A 92 15.77 -1.04 -8.35
C GLU A 92 15.76 0.49 -8.25
N VAL A 93 14.99 1.00 -7.29
CA VAL A 93 14.86 2.43 -7.00
C VAL A 93 15.41 2.70 -5.60
N PRO A 94 16.66 3.18 -5.47
CA PRO A 94 17.22 3.53 -4.18
C PRO A 94 16.60 4.82 -3.66
N ILE A 95 16.07 4.79 -2.44
CA ILE A 95 15.52 5.94 -1.74
C ILE A 95 16.31 6.18 -0.46
N THR A 96 16.69 7.44 -0.21
CA THR A 96 17.40 7.84 1.02
C THR A 96 16.64 8.98 1.70
N PRO A 97 15.60 8.66 2.49
CA PRO A 97 14.75 9.68 3.09
C PRO A 97 15.48 10.46 4.19
N GLN A 98 15.61 11.77 3.99
CA GLN A 98 16.21 12.67 4.97
C GLN A 98 15.19 13.29 5.94
N ARG A 99 13.91 13.29 5.56
CA ARG A 99 12.81 13.88 6.33
C ARG A 99 11.84 12.78 6.74
N SER A 100 11.38 12.83 7.98
CA SER A 100 10.28 11.98 8.48
C SER A 100 8.95 12.54 8.00
N GLY A 101 8.00 11.67 7.69
CA GLY A 101 6.69 12.06 7.16
C GLY A 101 6.13 11.05 6.18
N GLU A 102 4.99 11.40 5.58
CA GLU A 102 4.35 10.61 4.53
C GLU A 102 4.65 11.23 3.17
N PHE A 103 5.13 10.41 2.24
CA PHE A 103 5.52 10.82 0.89
C PHE A 103 4.70 10.01 -0.11
N GLY A 104 3.90 10.70 -0.92
CA GLY A 104 3.10 10.06 -1.95
C GLY A 104 3.94 9.66 -3.16
N PHE A 105 3.58 8.56 -3.80
CA PHE A 105 4.05 8.21 -5.14
C PHE A 105 2.87 7.83 -6.03
N HIS A 106 3.02 8.00 -7.33
CA HIS A 106 1.95 7.78 -8.29
C HIS A 106 2.45 7.32 -9.66
N CYS A 107 1.52 6.77 -10.45
CA CYS A 107 1.78 6.39 -11.84
C CYS A 107 1.90 7.63 -12.74
N GLY A 108 2.44 7.49 -13.95
CA GLY A 108 2.69 8.64 -14.85
C GLY A 108 1.47 9.52 -15.13
N MET A 109 0.26 8.92 -15.13
CA MET A 109 -1.01 9.63 -15.34
C MET A 109 -1.71 10.03 -14.02
N ASN A 110 -1.04 9.89 -12.87
CA ASN A 110 -1.55 10.27 -11.55
C ASN A 110 -2.90 9.60 -11.17
N MET A 111 -3.07 8.32 -11.52
CA MET A 111 -4.29 7.54 -11.21
C MET A 111 -4.11 6.56 -10.05
N TYR A 112 -3.04 5.76 -10.10
CA TYR A 112 -2.68 4.85 -9.02
C TYR A 112 -1.76 5.57 -8.04
N HIS A 113 -2.05 5.43 -6.75
CA HIS A 113 -1.32 6.09 -5.68
C HIS A 113 -0.81 5.07 -4.68
N GLY A 114 0.36 5.36 -4.12
CA GLY A 114 0.87 4.72 -2.92
C GLY A 114 1.54 5.75 -2.02
N LYS A 115 1.95 5.32 -0.84
CA LYS A 115 2.61 6.16 0.15
C LYS A 115 3.83 5.48 0.75
N ILE A 116 4.87 6.27 0.96
CA ILE A 116 6.08 5.91 1.70
C ILE A 116 6.02 6.64 3.03
N ILE A 117 5.93 5.90 4.12
CA ILE A 117 5.89 6.42 5.48
C ILE A 117 7.31 6.33 6.04
N VAL A 118 7.95 7.47 6.26
CA VAL A 118 9.29 7.52 6.85
C VAL A 118 9.17 7.69 8.36
N LYS A 119 9.63 6.68 9.11
CA LYS A 119 9.71 6.68 10.57
C LYS A 119 11.17 6.65 11.05
#